data_AF-A0A519W0E6-F1
#
_entry.id   AF-A0A519W0E6-F1
#
_cell.length_a   1.000
_cell.length_b   1.000
_cell.length_c   1.000
_cell.angle_alpha   90.00
_cell.angle_beta   90.00
_cell.angle_gamma   90.00
#
_symmetry.space_group_name_H-M   'P 1'
#
loop_
_entity.id
_entity.type
_entity.pdbx_description
1 polymer ?
#
loop_
_entity_poly.entity_id
_entity_poly.type
_entity_poly.pdbx_seq_one_letter_code
_entity_poly.pdbx_strand_id
1 'polypeptide(L)'
;MRGIGNTYADEILYHAGISPLSIANVIPSDVVGKLLNSIHQVLTNEIENISQKDPERITGENKEFLKIHLPKTKETVKGEEILIDKKGSRKTYYTANQTLYN
;
A
#
# COMPACT_ATOMS: atom_id res chain seq x y z
N MET A 1 -10.48 8.85 7.12
CA MET A 1 -10.72 8.09 5.88
C MET A 1 -11.54 6.86 6.23
N ARG A 2 -12.81 6.77 5.81
CA ARG A 2 -13.60 5.54 5.87
C ARG A 2 -13.44 4.83 4.52
N GLY A 3 -13.14 3.53 4.51
CA GLY A 3 -13.05 2.72 3.28
C GLY A 3 -11.65 2.25 2.86
N ILE A 4 -10.56 2.79 3.42
CA ILE A 4 -9.20 2.30 3.17
C ILE A 4 -8.88 1.21 4.21
N GLY A 5 -8.99 -0.05 3.80
CA GLY A 5 -8.54 -1.18 4.60
C GLY A 5 -7.02 -1.19 4.78
N ASN A 6 -6.53 -1.93 5.77
CA ASN A 6 -5.11 -2.06 6.10
C ASN A 6 -4.24 -2.46 4.88
N THR A 7 -4.79 -3.28 3.98
CA THR A 7 -4.17 -3.66 2.70
C THR A 7 -3.85 -2.46 1.82
N TYR A 8 -4.81 -1.55 1.62
CA TYR A 8 -4.58 -0.35 0.81
C TYR A 8 -3.59 0.61 1.46
N ALA A 9 -3.60 0.71 2.79
CA ALA A 9 -2.65 1.56 3.50
C ALA A 9 -1.20 1.11 3.23
N ASP A 10 -0.94 -0.20 3.30
CA ASP A 10 0.37 -0.78 2.99
C ASP A 10 0.78 -0.46 1.54
N GLU A 11 -0.09 -0.73 0.56
CA GLU A 11 0.21 -0.50 -0.87
C GLU A 11 0.45 1.00 -1.19
N ILE A 12 -0.32 1.90 -0.59
CA ILE A 12 -0.16 3.36 -0.75
C ILE A 12 1.16 3.83 -0.17
N LEU A 13 1.52 3.37 1.03
CA LEU A 13 2.76 3.75 1.69
C LEU A 13 3.99 3.19 0.96
N TYR A 14 3.89 1.97 0.45
CA TYR A 14 4.91 1.39 -0.43
C TYR A 14 5.07 2.19 -1.73
N HIS A 15 3.96 2.55 -2.38
CA HIS A 15 3.98 3.40 -3.57
C HIS A 15 4.62 4.76 -3.30
N ALA A 16 4.34 5.35 -2.13
CA ALA A 16 4.91 6.62 -1.71
C ALA A 16 6.37 6.52 -1.21
N GLY A 17 6.89 5.31 -1.00
CA GLY A 17 8.21 5.08 -0.43
C GLY A 17 8.32 5.51 1.05
N ILE A 18 7.21 5.55 1.78
CA ILE A 18 7.14 6.01 3.18
C ILE A 18 6.97 4.81 4.08
N SER A 19 7.81 4.65 5.10
CA SER A 19 7.68 3.56 6.05
C SER A 19 6.40 3.72 6.88
N PRO A 20 5.62 2.65 7.11
CA PRO A 20 4.45 2.70 7.99
C PRO A 20 4.81 2.94 9.47
N LEU A 21 6.09 2.88 9.81
CA LEU A 21 6.60 3.19 11.15
C LEU A 21 6.91 4.68 11.34
N SER A 22 6.71 5.50 10.30
CA SER A 22 6.97 6.94 10.34
C SER A 22 6.01 7.68 11.28
N ILE A 23 6.52 8.70 11.97
CA ILE A 23 5.69 9.58 12.79
C ILE A 23 5.03 10.61 11.86
N ALA A 24 3.69 10.66 11.86
CA ALA A 24 2.95 11.42 10.84
C ALA A 24 3.24 12.93 10.82
N ASN A 25 3.51 13.54 11.98
CA ASN A 25 3.70 15.00 12.11
C ASN A 25 5.11 15.48 11.72
N VAL A 26 6.08 14.58 11.50
CA VAL A 26 7.44 14.92 11.05
C VAL A 26 7.66 14.66 9.56
N ILE A 27 6.65 14.11 8.87
CA ILE A 27 6.74 13.89 7.42
C ILE A 27 6.78 15.26 6.72
N PRO A 28 7.81 15.53 5.89
CA PRO A 28 7.93 16.79 5.16
C PRO A 28 6.74 17.07 4.25
N SER A 29 6.38 18.35 4.10
CA SER A 29 5.19 18.76 3.31
C SER A 29 5.23 18.31 1.84
N ASP A 30 6.41 18.25 1.21
CA ASP A 30 6.59 17.74 -0.14
C ASP A 30 6.32 16.23 -0.22
N VAL A 31 6.69 15.49 0.83
CA VAL A 31 6.42 14.05 0.97
C VAL A 31 4.93 13.80 1.23
N VAL A 32 4.26 14.66 1.99
CA VAL A 32 2.79 14.62 2.14
C VAL A 32 2.10 14.82 0.78
N GLY A 33 2.61 15.73 -0.06
CA GLY A 33 2.14 15.90 -1.45
C GLY A 33 2.30 14.64 -2.29
N LYS A 34 3.44 13.94 -2.17
CA LYS A 34 3.67 12.64 -2.82
C LYS A 34 2.71 11.57 -2.30
N LEU A 35 2.45 11.53 -1.00
CA LEU A 35 1.50 10.59 -0.41
C LEU A 35 0.09 10.79 -0.97
N LEU A 36 -0.38 12.03 -1.10
CA LEU A 36 -1.68 12.33 -1.72
C LEU A 36 -1.77 11.82 -3.16
N ASN A 37 -0.72 12.04 -3.95
CA ASN A 37 -0.66 11.52 -5.32
C ASN A 37 -0.68 9.99 -5.37
N SER A 38 0.06 9.32 -4.46
CA SER A 38 0.05 7.86 -4.33
C SER A 38 -1.33 7.31 -3.96
N ILE A 39 -2.06 7.99 -3.06
CA ILE A 39 -3.44 7.62 -2.72
C ILE A 39 -4.31 7.61 -3.98
N HIS A 40 -4.28 8.70 -4.77
CA HIS A 40 -5.07 8.78 -5.99
C HIS A 40 -4.65 7.73 -7.02
N GLN A 41 -3.35 7.55 -7.27
CA GLN A 41 -2.87 6.61 -8.27
C GLN A 41 -3.22 5.15 -7.93
N VAL A 42 -3.01 4.73 -6.68
CA VAL A 42 -3.32 3.34 -6.27
C VAL A 42 -4.82 3.08 -6.38
N LEU A 43 -5.67 4.00 -5.91
CA LEU A 43 -7.13 3.83 -5.96
C LEU A 43 -7.70 3.92 -7.38
N THR A 44 -7.21 4.83 -8.23
CA THR A 44 -7.66 4.93 -9.63
C THR A 44 -7.24 3.70 -10.43
N ASN A 45 -5.99 3.24 -10.29
CA ASN A 45 -5.54 2.02 -10.95
C ASN A 45 -6.36 0.80 -10.53
N GLU A 46 -6.76 0.72 -9.26
CA GLU A 46 -7.66 -0.32 -8.76
C GLU A 46 -9.02 -0.30 -9.48
N ILE A 47 -9.64 0.88 -9.54
CA ILE A 47 -10.94 1.08 -10.18
C ILE A 47 -10.87 0.72 -11.67
N GLU A 48 -9.82 1.14 -12.37
CA GLU A 48 -9.59 0.79 -13.77
C GLU A 48 -9.39 -0.71 -13.96
N ASN A 49 -8.57 -1.35 -13.12
CA ASN A 49 -8.33 -2.79 -13.16
C ASN A 49 -9.59 -3.60 -12.92
N ILE A 50 -10.47 -3.15 -12.03
CA ILE A 50 -11.78 -3.78 -11.79
C ILE A 50 -12.69 -3.58 -13.01
N SER A 51 -12.79 -2.34 -13.50
CA SER A 51 -13.68 -1.98 -14.62
C SER A 51 -13.32 -2.67 -15.94
N GLN A 52 -12.03 -2.95 -16.19
CA GLN A 52 -11.58 -3.60 -17.43
C GLN A 52 -11.78 -5.12 -17.41
N LYS A 53 -11.72 -5.75 -16.23
CA LYS A 53 -11.68 -7.21 -16.13
C LYS A 53 -13.05 -7.86 -16.15
N ASP A 54 -14.08 -7.20 -15.63
CA ASP A 54 -15.45 -7.72 -15.66
C ASP A 54 -16.47 -6.67 -15.15
N PRO A 55 -17.27 -6.02 -16.03
CA PRO A 55 -18.26 -5.01 -15.61
C PRO A 55 -19.35 -5.55 -14.67
N GLU A 56 -19.60 -6.86 -14.66
CA GLU A 56 -20.66 -7.49 -13.84
C GLU A 56 -20.14 -8.03 -12.50
N ARG A 57 -18.81 -8.18 -12.33
CA ARG A 57 -18.21 -8.80 -11.15
C ARG A 57 -17.83 -7.76 -10.10
N ILE A 58 -18.82 -7.37 -9.28
CA ILE A 58 -18.58 -6.64 -8.02
C ILE A 58 -18.10 -7.60 -6.90
N THR A 59 -17.92 -8.88 -7.19
CA THR A 59 -17.70 -9.92 -6.17
C THR A 59 -16.37 -10.65 -6.38
N GLY A 60 -15.34 -10.22 -5.66
CA GLY A 60 -14.12 -11.01 -5.47
C GLY A 60 -12.89 -10.13 -5.51
N GLU A 61 -12.33 -9.86 -4.32
CA GLU A 61 -11.08 -9.14 -4.07
C GLU A 61 -10.10 -9.28 -5.24
N ASN A 62 -9.96 -8.23 -6.04
CA ASN A 62 -8.92 -8.18 -7.06
C ASN A 62 -7.59 -8.18 -6.29
N LYS A 63 -6.82 -9.28 -6.36
CA LYS A 63 -5.55 -9.40 -5.62
C LYS A 63 -4.34 -9.10 -6.51
N GLU A 64 -4.57 -8.86 -7.79
CA GLU A 64 -3.50 -8.62 -8.76
C GLU A 64 -2.86 -7.24 -8.60
N PHE A 65 -3.51 -6.29 -7.93
CA PHE A 65 -2.92 -4.99 -7.63
C PHE A 65 -1.91 -5.03 -6.48
N LEU A 66 -1.95 -6.07 -5.64
CA LEU A 66 -1.16 -6.17 -4.42
C LEU A 66 0.31 -6.38 -4.78
N LYS A 67 1.17 -5.47 -4.34
CA LYS A 67 2.62 -5.53 -4.57
C LYS A 67 3.36 -6.01 -3.33
N ILE A 68 2.87 -5.67 -2.13
CA ILE A 68 3.54 -5.97 -0.87
C ILE A 68 2.64 -6.64 0.17
N HIS A 69 1.33 -6.43 0.14
CA HIS A 69 0.39 -7.02 1.09
C HIS A 69 0.03 -8.47 0.71
N LEU A 70 1.07 -9.30 0.56
CA LEU A 70 1.00 -10.67 0.06
C LEU A 70 1.44 -11.65 1.17
N PRO A 71 0.51 -12.31 1.89
CA PRO A 71 0.86 -13.11 3.07
C PRO A 71 1.79 -14.30 2.84
N LYS A 72 1.90 -14.77 1.60
CA LYS A 72 2.71 -15.94 1.20
C LYS A 72 3.99 -15.55 0.45
N THR A 73 4.19 -14.26 0.19
CA THR A 73 5.30 -13.75 -0.62
C THR A 73 6.32 -13.08 0.28
N LYS A 74 7.59 -13.37 0.06
CA LYS A 74 8.70 -12.82 0.85
C LYS A 74 9.41 -11.65 0.18
N GLU A 75 9.24 -11.50 -1.13
CA GLU A 75 9.92 -10.49 -1.93
C GLU A 75 8.97 -9.85 -2.92
N THR A 76 9.15 -8.56 -3.20
CA THR A 76 8.42 -7.88 -4.26
C THR A 76 8.88 -8.37 -5.64
N VAL A 77 8.14 -8.00 -6.69
CA VAL A 77 8.56 -8.27 -8.09
C VAL A 77 9.93 -7.64 -8.42
N LYS A 78 10.34 -6.61 -7.66
CA LYS A 78 11.64 -5.95 -7.79
C LYS A 78 12.76 -6.65 -7.01
N GLY A 79 12.46 -7.71 -6.26
CA GLY A 79 13.42 -8.41 -5.40
C GLY A 79 13.65 -7.76 -4.04
N GLU A 80 12.75 -6.87 -3.59
CA GLU A 80 12.86 -6.25 -2.26
C GLU A 80 12.23 -7.16 -1.21
N GLU A 81 12.91 -7.42 -0.09
CA GLU A 81 12.35 -8.20 1.01
C GLU A 81 11.11 -7.50 1.62
N ILE A 82 10.04 -8.27 1.77
CA ILE A 82 8.79 -7.85 2.41
C ILE A 82 8.88 -8.18 3.90
N LEU A 83 8.97 -7.13 4.70
CA LEU A 83 8.93 -7.15 6.15
C LEU A 83 7.48 -7.06 6.64
N ILE A 84 7.23 -7.65 7.82
CA ILE A 84 5.90 -7.67 8.43
C ILE A 84 6.01 -7.20 9.88
N ASP A 85 5.42 -6.04 10.21
CA ASP A 85 5.19 -5.62 11.59
C ASP A 85 3.82 -6.13 12.05
N LYS A 86 3.75 -6.68 13.26
CA LYS A 86 2.50 -7.23 13.82
C LYS A 86 2.16 -6.51 15.11
N LYS A 87 1.07 -5.74 15.07
CA LYS A 87 0.50 -5.07 16.25
C LYS A 87 -0.90 -5.63 16.52
N GLY A 88 -0.97 -6.51 17.51
CA GLY A 88 -2.21 -7.25 17.83
C GLY A 88 -2.63 -8.17 16.69
N SER A 89 -3.85 -7.97 16.18
CA SER A 89 -4.40 -8.73 15.05
C SER A 89 -4.02 -8.15 13.68
N ARG A 90 -3.45 -6.95 13.62
CA ARG A 90 -3.09 -6.28 12.36
C ARG A 90 -1.66 -6.61 11.96
N LYS A 91 -1.48 -6.91 10.67
CA LYS A 91 -0.19 -7.11 10.01
C LYS A 91 0.04 -5.95 9.05
N THR A 92 1.19 -5.33 9.13
CA THR A 92 1.58 -4.22 8.26
C THR A 92 2.78 -4.68 7.45
N TYR A 93 2.63 -4.65 6.13
CA TYR A 93 3.64 -5.09 5.17
C TYR A 93 4.41 -3.86 4.67
N TYR A 94 5.73 -3.98 4.54
CA TYR A 94 6.61 -2.90 4.07
C TYR A 94 7.96 -3.45 3.62
N THR A 95 8.80 -2.62 3.02
CA THR A 95 10.19 -2.96 2.66
C THR A 95 11.18 -2.07 3.41
N ALA A 96 12.41 -2.55 3.60
CA ALA A 96 13.48 -1.77 4.23
C ALA A 96 13.89 -0.53 3.42
N ASN A 97 13.55 -0.48 2.13
CA ASN A 97 13.86 0.64 1.23
C ASN A 97 12.93 1.84 1.46
N GLN A 98 11.81 1.68 2.17
CA GLN A 98 10.91 2.78 2.49
C GLN A 98 11.56 3.72 3.52
N THR A 99 11.41 5.02 3.30
CA THR A 99 12.00 6.05 4.17
C THR A 99 11.23 6.15 5.49
N LEU A 100 11.94 6.02 6.60
CA LEU A 100 11.41 6.25 7.95
C LEU A 100 11.57 7.72 8.32
N TYR A 101 10.48 8.38 8.69
CA TYR A 101 10.50 9.74 9.25
C TYR A 101 10.23 9.68 10.76
N ASN A 102 11.15 10.20 11.57
CA ASN A 102 11.09 10.16 13.04
C ASN A 102 11.53 11.47 13.70
#